data_AF-A0A368FRS1-F1
#
_entry.id   AF-A0A368FRS1-F1
#
_cell.length_a   1.000
_cell.length_b   1.000
_cell.length_c   1.000
_cell.angle_alpha   90.00
_cell.angle_beta   90.00
_cell.angle_gamma   90.00
#
_symmetry.space_group_name_H-M   'P 1'
#
loop_
_entity.id
_entity.type
_entity.pdbx_description
1 polymer ?
#
loop_
_entity_poly.entity_id
_entity_poly.type
_entity_poly.pdbx_seq_one_letter_code
_entity_poly.pdbx_strand_id
1 'polypeptide(L)'
;MSHKPASGNSCKAVPLTSKNVDKFHNCKSILGNVELIGWTDNDEELIEVFSNVEEIHGQLRVVNTSIKSTAKLFKSLRRIDSSYAGGVAVVIEDNDRLEIIEMKSLESIRSEDPTSVIIRQPNTVISPVSLLKYGK
;
A
#
# COMPACT_ATOMS: atom_id res chain seq x y z
N MET A 1 27.33 -5.71 1.61
CA MET A 1 26.34 -6.30 2.55
C MET A 1 25.23 -6.90 1.71
N SER A 2 25.19 -8.22 1.54
CA SER A 2 24.20 -8.90 0.70
C SER A 2 22.81 -8.81 1.33
N HIS A 3 21.86 -8.20 0.64
CA HIS A 3 20.45 -8.41 0.92
C HIS A 3 20.10 -9.85 0.55
N LYS A 4 20.00 -10.70 1.57
CA LYS A 4 19.49 -12.07 1.47
C LYS A 4 18.00 -11.97 1.09
N PRO A 5 17.54 -12.58 -0.01
CA PRO A 5 16.13 -12.59 -0.33
C PRO A 5 15.40 -13.41 0.75
N ALA A 6 14.38 -12.82 1.37
CA ALA A 6 13.51 -13.53 2.28
C ALA A 6 12.76 -14.60 1.46
N SER A 7 13.07 -15.86 1.72
CA SER A 7 12.34 -17.01 1.21
C SER A 7 10.90 -16.97 1.71
N GLY A 8 9.95 -16.75 0.80
CA GLY A 8 8.52 -17.04 1.01
C GLY A 8 7.58 -16.11 0.24
N ASN A 9 7.37 -16.39 -1.05
CA ASN A 9 6.34 -15.82 -1.94
C ASN A 9 6.41 -14.30 -2.21
N SER A 10 7.35 -13.91 -3.07
CA SER A 10 7.30 -12.62 -3.78
C SER A 10 6.44 -12.74 -5.04
N CYS A 11 5.56 -11.77 -5.25
CA CYS A 11 4.65 -11.72 -6.40
C CYS A 11 4.96 -10.51 -7.26
N LYS A 12 4.96 -10.67 -8.58
CA LYS A 12 5.11 -9.53 -9.49
C LYS A 12 3.80 -8.78 -9.57
N ALA A 13 3.85 -7.47 -9.36
CA ALA A 13 2.70 -6.61 -9.51
C ALA A 13 2.26 -6.57 -10.98
N VAL A 14 0.95 -6.69 -11.16
CA VAL A 14 0.22 -6.30 -12.35
C VAL A 14 -0.86 -5.31 -11.88
N PRO A 15 -1.38 -4.43 -12.75
CA PRO A 15 -2.52 -3.59 -12.38
C PRO A 15 -3.62 -4.44 -11.73
N LEU A 16 -3.96 -4.13 -10.49
CA LEU A 16 -4.89 -4.93 -9.68
C LEU A 16 -6.31 -4.61 -10.11
N THR A 17 -7.07 -5.67 -10.35
CA THR A 17 -8.49 -5.62 -10.69
C THR A 17 -9.18 -6.77 -9.96
N SER A 18 -10.50 -6.72 -9.81
CA SER A 18 -11.26 -7.84 -9.23
C SER A 18 -11.13 -9.16 -10.02
N LYS A 19 -10.50 -9.14 -11.21
CA LYS A 19 -10.23 -10.34 -12.01
C LYS A 19 -8.88 -11.02 -11.71
N ASN A 20 -8.00 -10.38 -10.94
CA ASN A 20 -6.64 -10.91 -10.71
C ASN A 20 -6.12 -10.74 -9.28
N VAL A 21 -6.92 -10.19 -8.38
CA VAL A 21 -6.54 -9.93 -6.98
C VAL A 21 -6.34 -11.24 -6.19
N ASP A 22 -7.09 -12.28 -6.54
CA ASP A 22 -6.98 -13.65 -6.02
C ASP A 22 -5.56 -14.25 -6.18
N LYS A 23 -4.84 -13.84 -7.23
CA LYS A 23 -3.46 -14.30 -7.48
C LYS A 23 -2.48 -13.84 -6.41
N PHE A 24 -2.91 -12.93 -5.52
CA PHE A 24 -2.06 -12.32 -4.51
C PHE A 24 -2.26 -12.85 -3.08
N HIS A 25 -3.18 -13.80 -2.84
CA HIS A 25 -3.50 -14.31 -1.50
C HIS A 25 -2.31 -14.80 -0.66
N ASN A 26 -1.26 -15.30 -1.31
CA ASN A 26 -0.09 -15.87 -0.64
C ASN A 26 1.16 -14.97 -0.70
N CYS A 27 1.01 -13.73 -1.16
CA CYS A 27 2.13 -12.81 -1.35
C CYS A 27 2.52 -12.16 -0.03
N LYS A 28 3.78 -12.33 0.37
CA LYS A 28 4.38 -11.54 1.46
C LYS A 28 5.06 -10.29 0.95
N SER A 29 5.52 -10.33 -0.30
CA SER A 29 6.23 -9.22 -0.93
C SER A 29 5.70 -9.01 -2.35
N ILE A 30 5.44 -7.76 -2.71
CA ILE A 30 5.03 -7.39 -4.06
C ILE A 30 6.17 -6.64 -4.75
N LEU A 31 6.55 -7.13 -5.93
CA LEU A 31 7.56 -6.53 -6.80
C LEU A 31 6.87 -5.72 -7.90
N GLY A 32 6.87 -4.39 -7.76
CA GLY A 32 6.18 -3.45 -8.64
C GLY A 32 5.10 -2.65 -7.93
N ASN A 33 4.42 -1.79 -8.69
CA ASN A 33 3.43 -0.86 -8.15
C ASN A 33 2.12 -1.57 -7.79
N VAL A 34 1.60 -1.27 -6.61
CA VAL A 34 0.26 -1.67 -6.16
C VAL A 34 -0.68 -0.50 -6.44
N GLU A 35 -1.60 -0.69 -7.38
CA GLU A 35 -2.57 0.34 -7.77
C GLU A 35 -3.99 -0.17 -7.53
N LEU A 36 -4.67 0.41 -6.53
CA LEU A 36 -6.09 0.25 -6.29
C LEU A 36 -6.79 1.51 -6.83
N ILE A 37 -7.22 1.46 -8.08
CA ILE A 37 -7.83 2.61 -8.77
C ILE A 37 -9.25 2.25 -9.16
N GLY A 38 -10.24 3.05 -8.73
CA GLY A 38 -11.64 2.80 -9.12
C GLY A 38 -12.23 1.55 -8.48
N TRP A 39 -11.66 1.05 -7.38
CA TRP A 39 -12.14 -0.17 -6.73
C TRP A 39 -13.48 0.09 -6.05
N THR A 40 -14.55 -0.51 -6.56
CA THR A 40 -15.93 -0.38 -6.04
C THR A 40 -16.48 -1.68 -5.45
N ASP A 41 -15.72 -2.77 -5.55
CA ASP A 41 -16.12 -4.10 -5.07
C ASP A 41 -15.92 -4.24 -3.56
N ASN A 42 -16.37 -5.35 -2.98
CA ASN A 42 -16.28 -5.60 -1.53
C ASN A 42 -14.82 -5.60 -1.03
N ASP A 43 -14.57 -4.93 0.09
CA ASP A 43 -13.24 -4.83 0.74
C ASP A 43 -12.73 -6.20 1.24
N GLU A 44 -13.59 -7.19 1.46
CA GLU A 44 -13.22 -8.50 2.03
C GLU A 44 -12.13 -9.21 1.21
N GLU A 45 -12.25 -9.21 -0.12
CA GLU A 45 -11.26 -9.83 -1.01
C GLU A 45 -9.91 -9.12 -0.93
N LEU A 46 -9.91 -7.77 -0.87
CA LEU A 46 -8.71 -6.98 -0.65
C LEU A 46 -8.08 -7.25 0.72
N ILE A 47 -8.90 -7.43 1.76
CA ILE A 47 -8.41 -7.71 3.11
C ILE A 47 -7.75 -9.09 3.14
N GLU A 48 -8.37 -10.11 2.55
CA GLU A 48 -7.79 -11.45 2.52
C GLU A 48 -6.45 -11.49 1.78
N VAL A 49 -6.32 -10.69 0.73
CA VAL A 49 -5.12 -10.61 -0.10
C VAL A 49 -4.03 -9.76 0.54
N PHE A 50 -4.33 -8.50 0.85
CA PHE A 50 -3.31 -7.53 1.26
C PHE A 50 -2.95 -7.60 2.73
N SER A 51 -3.78 -8.22 3.58
CA SER A 51 -3.50 -8.22 5.01
C SER A 51 -2.28 -9.06 5.41
N ASN A 52 -1.76 -9.89 4.50
CA ASN A 52 -0.52 -10.66 4.67
C ASN A 52 0.70 -10.04 3.97
N VAL A 53 0.50 -8.98 3.18
CA VAL A 53 1.59 -8.31 2.46
C VAL A 53 2.42 -7.52 3.47
N GLU A 54 3.71 -7.83 3.51
CA GLU A 54 4.69 -7.22 4.41
C GLU A 54 5.52 -6.15 3.71
N GLU A 55 5.76 -6.30 2.40
CA GLU A 55 6.62 -5.41 1.63
C GLU A 55 6.04 -5.08 0.24
N ILE A 56 6.15 -3.81 -0.15
CA ILE A 56 5.90 -3.34 -1.51
C ILE A 56 7.20 -2.72 -2.05
N HIS A 57 7.75 -3.33 -3.09
CA HIS A 57 8.90 -2.83 -3.85
C HIS A 57 8.38 -2.09 -5.09
N GLY A 58 7.77 -0.94 -4.85
CA GLY A 58 7.12 -0.08 -5.83
C GLY A 58 6.31 1.02 -5.14
N GLN A 59 5.44 1.67 -5.89
CA GLN A 59 4.49 2.65 -5.36
C GLN A 59 3.24 1.95 -4.81
N LEU A 60 2.62 2.54 -3.78
CA LEU A 60 1.28 2.21 -3.32
C LEU A 60 0.33 3.35 -3.68
N ARG A 61 -0.65 3.08 -4.55
CA ARG A 61 -1.64 4.07 -5.00
C ARG A 61 -3.04 3.56 -4.68
N VAL A 62 -3.80 4.34 -3.93
CA VAL A 62 -5.20 4.06 -3.57
C VAL A 62 -6.02 5.27 -3.95
N VAL A 63 -6.71 5.19 -5.10
CA VAL A 63 -7.33 6.35 -5.75
C VAL A 63 -8.76 6.03 -6.17
N ASN A 64 -9.70 6.91 -5.83
CA ASN A 64 -11.10 6.79 -6.26
C ASN A 64 -11.72 5.42 -5.93
N THR A 65 -11.51 4.94 -4.71
CA THR A 65 -12.01 3.65 -4.24
C THR A 65 -13.14 3.83 -3.22
N SER A 66 -13.96 2.79 -3.06
CA SER A 66 -15.01 2.73 -2.03
C SER A 66 -14.55 2.12 -0.70
N ILE A 67 -13.25 1.87 -0.52
CA ILE A 67 -12.72 1.24 0.68
C ILE A 67 -12.92 2.14 1.90
N LYS A 68 -13.15 1.54 3.07
CA LYS A 68 -13.42 2.32 4.29
C LYS A 68 -12.20 2.56 5.17
N SER A 69 -11.21 1.67 5.12
CA SER A 69 -10.07 1.73 6.02
C SER A 69 -8.84 1.01 5.47
N THR A 70 -7.70 1.71 5.46
CA THR A 70 -6.41 1.06 5.13
C THR A 70 -5.88 0.16 6.24
N ALA A 71 -6.40 0.31 7.47
CA ALA A 71 -5.88 -0.36 8.67
C ALA A 71 -5.99 -1.89 8.58
N LYS A 72 -7.10 -2.39 8.04
CA LYS A 72 -7.34 -3.82 7.85
C LYS A 72 -6.60 -4.36 6.62
N LEU A 73 -6.61 -3.60 5.53
CA LEU A 73 -5.98 -3.98 4.27
C LEU A 73 -4.46 -4.12 4.43
N PHE A 74 -3.79 -3.17 5.06
CA PHE A 74 -2.33 -3.15 5.16
C PHE A 74 -1.83 -3.42 6.58
N LYS A 75 -2.53 -4.29 7.33
CA LYS A 75 -2.22 -4.55 8.74
C LYS A 75 -0.80 -5.08 8.97
N SER A 76 -0.25 -5.81 8.00
CA SER A 76 1.09 -6.41 8.07
C SER A 76 2.13 -5.65 7.26
N LEU A 77 1.77 -4.55 6.60
CA LEU A 77 2.67 -3.82 5.71
C LEU A 77 3.73 -3.09 6.54
N ARG A 78 5.00 -3.47 6.34
CA ARG A 78 6.17 -2.96 7.07
C ARG A 78 7.04 -2.04 6.25
N ARG A 79 7.09 -2.26 4.93
CA ARG A 79 7.96 -1.49 4.03
C ARG A 79 7.30 -1.15 2.72
N ILE A 80 7.49 0.09 2.30
CA ILE A 80 7.22 0.56 0.92
C ILE A 80 8.51 1.17 0.38
N ASP A 81 9.01 0.64 -0.73
CA ASP A 81 10.24 1.10 -1.38
C ASP A 81 9.99 1.35 -2.86
N SER A 82 9.82 2.63 -3.19
CA SER A 82 9.58 3.09 -4.56
C SER A 82 10.86 3.45 -5.32
N SER A 83 12.05 3.22 -4.75
CA SER A 83 13.32 3.67 -5.36
C SER A 83 13.54 3.13 -6.77
N TYR A 84 13.08 1.91 -7.03
CA TYR A 84 13.19 1.30 -8.37
C TYR A 84 12.13 1.77 -9.35
N ALA A 85 10.96 2.20 -8.85
CA ALA A 85 9.85 2.67 -9.69
C ALA A 85 9.96 4.17 -10.01
N GLY A 86 10.68 4.93 -9.18
CA GLY A 86 10.67 6.39 -9.18
C GLY A 86 9.37 6.96 -8.62
N GLY A 87 9.37 8.25 -8.29
CA GLY A 87 8.18 8.98 -7.84
C GLY A 87 7.71 8.71 -6.41
N VAL A 88 6.58 9.31 -6.05
CA VAL A 88 5.98 9.28 -4.71
C VAL A 88 5.66 7.84 -4.27
N ALA A 89 6.13 7.44 -3.09
CA ALA A 89 5.96 6.07 -2.60
C ALA A 89 4.50 5.73 -2.25
N VAL A 90 3.75 6.68 -1.67
CA VAL A 90 2.36 6.47 -1.25
C VAL A 90 1.48 7.59 -1.76
N VAL A 91 0.41 7.24 -2.47
CA VAL A 91 -0.61 8.17 -2.96
C VAL A 91 -1.99 7.66 -2.53
N ILE A 92 -2.70 8.45 -1.72
CA ILE A 92 -4.07 8.15 -1.27
C ILE A 92 -4.97 9.34 -1.60
N GLU A 93 -5.79 9.23 -2.65
CA GLU A 93 -6.53 10.36 -3.22
C GLU A 93 -7.99 10.03 -3.54
N ASP A 94 -8.89 10.99 -3.28
CA ASP A 94 -10.29 10.96 -3.72
C ASP A 94 -11.06 9.67 -3.35
N ASN A 95 -10.88 9.14 -2.13
CA ASN A 95 -11.59 7.95 -1.68
C ASN A 95 -12.75 8.38 -0.77
N ASP A 96 -13.91 8.71 -1.35
CA ASP A 96 -15.04 9.35 -0.66
C ASP A 96 -15.58 8.61 0.58
N ARG A 97 -15.31 7.30 0.69
CA ARG A 97 -15.74 6.47 1.82
C ARG A 97 -14.61 6.13 2.80
N LEU A 98 -13.41 6.64 2.57
CA LEU A 98 -12.24 6.33 3.38
C LEU A 98 -12.27 7.15 4.68
N GLU A 99 -12.57 6.46 5.77
CA GLU A 99 -12.70 7.08 7.09
C GLU A 99 -11.36 7.05 7.86
N ILE A 100 -10.55 6.01 7.63
CA ILE A 100 -9.34 5.74 8.42
C ILE A 100 -8.15 5.46 7.52
N ILE A 101 -7.11 6.31 7.62
CA ILE A 101 -5.77 6.06 7.09
C ILE A 101 -4.84 5.67 8.24
N GLU A 102 -4.53 4.38 8.29
CA GLU A 102 -3.63 3.79 9.26
C GLU A 102 -2.89 2.60 8.66
N MET A 103 -1.58 2.51 8.93
CA MET A 103 -0.71 1.39 8.58
C MET A 103 0.19 1.12 9.80
N LYS A 104 -0.35 0.47 10.83
CA LYS A 104 0.30 0.37 12.16
C LYS A 104 1.67 -0.30 12.13
N SER A 105 1.83 -1.29 11.25
CA SER A 105 3.07 -2.08 11.14
C SER A 105 4.12 -1.39 10.26
N LEU A 106 3.81 -0.25 9.66
CA LEU A 106 4.71 0.41 8.73
C LEU A 106 5.94 0.94 9.47
N GLU A 107 7.11 0.47 9.04
CA GLU A 107 8.42 0.77 9.63
C GLU A 107 9.28 1.66 8.72
N SER A 108 9.09 1.57 7.39
CA SER A 108 9.90 2.32 6.41
C SER A 108 9.10 2.68 5.15
N ILE A 109 9.24 3.94 4.73
CA ILE A 109 8.87 4.43 3.40
C ILE A 109 10.14 4.98 2.76
N ARG A 110 10.46 4.49 1.56
CA ARG A 110 11.58 4.98 0.77
C ARG A 110 11.10 5.45 -0.60
N SER A 111 11.53 6.65 -0.98
CA SER A 111 11.28 7.27 -2.27
C SER A 111 12.51 8.05 -2.70
N GLU A 112 12.73 8.15 -4.00
CA GLU A 112 13.68 9.10 -4.59
C GLU A 112 13.02 10.47 -4.84
N ASP A 113 11.69 10.55 -4.76
CA ASP A 113 10.94 11.81 -4.81
C ASP A 113 11.08 12.56 -3.47
N PRO A 114 11.30 13.89 -3.48
CA PRO A 114 11.33 14.68 -2.24
C PRO A 114 10.00 14.61 -1.46
N THR A 115 8.90 14.27 -2.12
CA THR A 115 7.59 14.00 -1.52
C THR A 115 7.33 12.50 -1.50
N SER A 116 7.56 11.84 -0.36
CA SER A 116 7.37 10.38 -0.24
C SER A 116 5.90 9.97 -0.11
N VAL A 117 5.03 10.86 0.38
CA VAL A 117 3.62 10.55 0.69
C VAL A 117 2.71 11.71 0.29
N ILE A 118 1.65 11.41 -0.46
CA ILE A 118 0.57 12.34 -0.79
C ILE A 118 -0.74 11.75 -0.27
N ILE A 119 -1.45 12.53 0.54
CA ILE A 119 -2.80 12.22 1.00
C ILE A 119 -3.68 13.41 0.67
N ARG A 120 -4.67 13.21 -0.23
CA ARG A 120 -5.68 14.20 -0.57
C ARG A 120 -7.05 13.57 -0.39
N GLN A 121 -7.61 13.72 0.80
CA GLN A 121 -8.89 13.10 1.14
C GLN A 121 -9.90 14.12 1.66
N PRO A 122 -11.16 14.06 1.21
CA PRO A 122 -12.24 14.79 1.86
C PRO A 122 -12.60 14.11 3.19
N ASN A 123 -12.55 14.86 4.29
CA ASN A 123 -13.11 14.46 5.59
C ASN A 123 -12.51 13.21 6.29
N THR A 124 -11.26 12.82 6.01
CA THR A 124 -10.61 11.64 6.62
C THR A 124 -9.79 11.97 7.87
N VAL A 125 -9.82 11.08 8.87
CA VAL A 125 -8.93 11.16 10.04
C VAL A 125 -7.59 10.50 9.72
N ILE A 126 -6.52 11.28 9.76
CA ILE A 126 -5.15 10.80 9.57
C ILE A 126 -4.55 10.49 10.95
N SER A 127 -4.19 9.23 11.20
CA SER A 127 -3.51 8.86 12.44
C SER A 127 -2.06 9.41 12.45
N PRO A 128 -1.64 10.19 13.47
CA PRO A 128 -0.35 10.88 13.49
C PRO A 128 0.87 9.94 13.56
N VAL A 129 0.67 8.67 13.93
CA VAL A 129 1.77 7.70 14.13
C VAL A 129 2.43 7.29 12.81
N SER A 130 1.71 7.37 11.68
CA SER A 130 2.20 6.91 10.38
C SER A 130 3.00 7.96 9.58
N LEU A 131 2.92 9.25 9.92
CA LEU A 131 3.61 10.31 9.15
C LEU A 131 4.88 10.84 9.83
N LEU A 132 4.99 10.74 11.16
CA LEU A 132 6.07 11.38 11.93
C LEU A 132 7.41 10.62 11.92
N LYS A 133 7.47 9.40 11.40
CA LYS A 133 8.71 8.59 11.37
C LYS A 133 9.55 8.74 10.11
N TYR A 134 9.04 9.41 9.07
CA TYR A 134 9.62 9.36 7.72
C TYR A 134 10.21 10.68 7.22
N GLY A 135 10.29 11.70 8.08
CA GLY A 135 11.01 12.94 7.81
C GLY A 135 12.36 12.98 8.52
N LYS A 136 13.42 12.53 7.84
CA LYS A 136 14.81 12.99 8.06
C LYS A 136 15.57 12.96 6.76
#